data_AF-A0A0S8GQJ7-F1
#
_entry.id   AF-A0A0S8GQJ7-F1
#
_cell.length_a   1.000
_cell.length_b   1.000
_cell.length_c   1.000
_cell.angle_alpha   90.00
_cell.angle_beta   90.00
_cell.angle_gamma   90.00
#
_symmetry.space_group_name_H-M   'P 1'
#
loop_
_entity.id
_entity.type
_entity.pdbx_description
1 polymer ?
#
loop_
_entity_poly.entity_id
_entity_poly.type
_entity_poly.pdbx_seq_one_letter_code
_entity_poly.pdbx_strand_id
1 'polypeptide(L)'
;MTRPSTENDYAERMVEIRHEEGLHMRPAMQFVDCANNFESQISVQKDTQIVDAKSIMQVTMLAATRGTILKCTARGRDAREAVETLAKILEEGIPPDKGQEKSKEKGPKPP
;
A
#
# COMPACT_ATOMS: atom_id res chain seq x y z
N MET A 1 -16.78 34.72 5.61
CA MET A 1 -15.38 34.33 5.32
C MET A 1 -14.96 33.30 6.34
N THR A 2 -15.11 32.02 6.00
CA THR A 2 -14.63 30.91 6.84
C THR A 2 -13.53 30.26 6.03
N ARG A 3 -12.27 30.45 6.43
CA ARG A 3 -11.16 29.67 5.86
C ARG A 3 -11.38 28.23 6.31
N PRO A 4 -11.51 27.24 5.42
CA PRO A 4 -11.52 25.86 5.87
C PRO A 4 -10.13 25.57 6.44
N SER A 5 -10.09 25.09 7.67
CA SER A 5 -8.87 24.61 8.32
C SER A 5 -8.35 23.41 7.53
N THR A 6 -7.33 23.62 6.68
CA THR A 6 -6.53 22.53 6.09
C THR A 6 -5.64 21.97 7.19
N GLU A 7 -6.24 21.30 8.17
CA GLU A 7 -5.50 20.71 9.27
C GLU A 7 -5.37 19.22 8.98
N ASN A 8 -4.23 18.90 8.36
CA ASN A 8 -3.65 17.57 8.16
C ASN A 8 -3.99 16.82 6.85
N ASP A 9 -3.73 17.46 5.70
CA ASP A 9 -3.60 16.80 4.40
C ASP A 9 -2.29 16.01 4.23
N TYR A 10 -1.46 15.89 5.26
CA TYR A 10 -0.20 15.14 5.23
C TYR A 10 -0.12 14.15 6.39
N ALA A 11 0.37 12.94 6.10
CA ALA A 11 0.74 11.98 7.11
C ALA A 11 1.97 11.18 6.67
N GLU A 12 2.79 10.75 7.63
CA GLU A 12 3.89 9.83 7.39
C GLU A 12 4.09 8.88 8.57
N ARG A 13 4.61 7.69 8.29
CA ARG A 13 4.98 6.70 9.30
C ARG A 13 6.13 5.83 8.81
N MET A 14 7.10 5.59 9.68
CA MET A 14 8.10 4.53 9.50
C MET A 14 7.52 3.20 9.98
N VAL A 15 7.72 2.15 9.19
CA VAL A 15 7.22 0.80 9.49
C VAL A 15 8.25 -0.24 9.10
N GLU A 16 8.44 -1.24 9.95
CA GLU A 16 9.27 -2.40 9.67
C GLU A 16 8.38 -3.55 9.20
N ILE A 17 8.77 -4.22 8.12
CA ILE A 17 8.09 -5.43 7.67
C ILE A 17 8.42 -6.60 8.59
N ARG A 18 7.43 -7.14 9.31
CA ARG A 18 7.68 -8.24 10.26
C ARG A 18 7.27 -9.62 9.74
N HIS A 19 6.38 -9.69 8.74
CA HIS A 19 5.92 -10.94 8.14
C HIS A 19 6.90 -11.48 7.10
N GLU A 20 6.96 -12.82 6.99
CA GLU A 20 7.92 -13.52 6.12
C GLU A 20 7.65 -13.31 4.62
N GLU A 21 6.38 -13.10 4.25
CA GLU A 21 5.98 -12.87 2.86
C GLU A 21 6.38 -11.51 2.31
N GLY A 22 7.01 -10.62 3.08
CA GLY A 22 7.49 -9.33 2.54
C GLY A 22 6.43 -8.56 1.73
N LEU A 23 6.92 -7.84 0.70
CA LEU A 23 6.10 -7.18 -0.30
C LEU A 23 6.27 -7.84 -1.69
N HIS A 24 6.26 -9.18 -1.73
CA HIS A 24 6.28 -9.94 -3.00
C HIS A 24 4.96 -9.81 -3.77
N MET A 25 4.86 -10.39 -4.97
CA MET A 25 3.76 -10.16 -5.93
C MET A 25 2.34 -10.32 -5.35
N ARG A 26 2.10 -11.34 -4.50
CA ARG A 26 0.78 -11.60 -3.91
C ARG A 26 0.37 -10.56 -2.84
N PRO A 27 1.17 -10.30 -1.78
CA PRO A 27 0.88 -9.22 -0.84
C PRO A 27 0.98 -7.83 -1.46
N ALA A 28 1.82 -7.63 -2.49
CA ALA A 28 1.94 -6.36 -3.20
C ALA A 28 0.66 -5.98 -3.95
N MET A 29 -0.01 -6.93 -4.62
CA MET A 29 -1.27 -6.63 -5.31
C MET A 29 -2.34 -6.10 -4.35
N GLN A 30 -2.54 -6.78 -3.23
CA GLN A 30 -3.55 -6.36 -2.26
C GLN A 30 -3.15 -5.08 -1.50
N PHE A 31 -1.87 -4.86 -1.24
CA PHE A 31 -1.36 -3.58 -0.73
C PHE A 31 -1.70 -2.44 -1.70
N VAL A 32 -1.47 -2.65 -3.00
CA VAL A 32 -1.77 -1.69 -4.07
C VAL A 32 -3.28 -1.47 -4.20
N ASP A 33 -4.08 -2.53 -4.15
CA ASP A 33 -5.55 -2.43 -4.19
C ASP A 33 -6.07 -1.63 -2.99
N CYS A 34 -5.52 -1.85 -1.80
CA CYS A 34 -5.82 -1.06 -0.62
C CYS A 34 -5.43 0.41 -0.82
N ALA A 35 -4.23 0.69 -1.32
CA ALA A 35 -3.75 2.04 -1.58
C ALA A 35 -4.63 2.78 -2.61
N ASN A 36 -5.17 2.06 -3.61
CA ASN A 36 -6.05 2.62 -4.64
C ASN A 36 -7.44 3.01 -4.10
N ASN A 37 -7.85 2.55 -2.91
CA ASN A 37 -9.13 2.96 -2.30
C ASN A 37 -9.09 4.37 -1.68
N PHE A 38 -7.91 4.97 -1.54
CA PHE A 38 -7.74 6.32 -0.99
C PHE A 38 -7.60 7.36 -2.10
N GLU A 39 -8.09 8.57 -1.88
CA GLU A 39 -7.89 9.70 -2.79
C GLU A 39 -6.50 10.33 -2.68
N SER A 40 -5.85 10.20 -1.53
CA SER A 40 -4.51 10.72 -1.30
C SER A 40 -3.49 10.19 -2.31
N GLN A 41 -2.50 11.01 -2.63
CA GLN A 41 -1.25 10.53 -3.22
C GLN A 41 -0.46 9.81 -2.13
N ILE A 42 0.00 8.60 -2.40
CA ILE A 42 0.65 7.75 -1.41
C ILE A 42 1.98 7.26 -1.98
N SER A 43 3.05 7.40 -1.19
CA SER A 43 4.38 6.96 -1.56
C SER A 43 4.98 6.08 -0.47
N VAL A 44 5.75 5.09 -0.89
CA VAL A 44 6.55 4.24 -0.02
C VAL A 44 8.01 4.46 -0.35
N GLN A 45 8.84 4.63 0.67
CA GLN A 45 10.27 4.84 0.53
C GLN A 45 11.05 3.73 1.24
N LYS A 46 12.03 3.17 0.54
CA LYS A 46 13.08 2.29 1.08
C LYS A 46 14.42 2.95 0.79
N ASP A 47 15.20 3.27 1.81
CA ASP A 47 16.45 4.00 1.68
C ASP A 47 16.27 5.30 0.86
N THR A 48 16.85 5.39 -0.33
CA THR A 48 16.72 6.54 -1.25
C THR A 48 15.66 6.33 -2.33
N GLN A 49 15.10 5.13 -2.45
CA GLN A 49 14.12 4.78 -3.48
C GLN A 49 12.72 5.10 -2.99
N ILE A 50 12.03 5.99 -3.70
CA ILE A 50 10.63 6.36 -3.46
C ILE A 50 9.79 5.84 -4.61
N VAL A 51 8.68 5.18 -4.30
CA VAL A 51 7.74 4.65 -5.29
C VAL A 51 6.31 5.06 -4.98
N ASP A 52 5.48 5.06 -6.01
CA ASP A 52 4.03 5.19 -5.87
C ASP A 52 3.43 3.90 -5.28
N ALA A 53 2.76 4.02 -4.14
CA ALA A 53 2.12 2.91 -3.44
C ALA A 53 0.94 2.31 -4.23
N LYS A 54 0.39 3.05 -5.19
CA LYS A 54 -0.71 2.62 -6.07
C LYS A 54 -0.24 1.91 -7.34
N SER A 55 1.07 1.82 -7.56
CA SER A 55 1.65 1.17 -8.74
C SER A 55 2.25 -0.19 -8.39
N ILE A 56 1.56 -1.27 -8.78
CA ILE A 56 2.06 -2.64 -8.57
C ILE A 56 3.47 -2.87 -9.11
N MET A 57 3.77 -2.28 -10.27
CA MET A 57 5.10 -2.38 -10.89
C MET A 57 6.18 -1.72 -10.02
N GLN A 58 5.93 -0.53 -9.47
CA GLN A 58 6.94 0.13 -8.64
C GLN A 58 7.04 -0.48 -7.24
N VAL A 59 5.90 -0.90 -6.65
CA VAL A 59 5.85 -1.56 -5.34
C VAL A 59 6.64 -2.87 -5.37
N THR A 60 6.48 -3.69 -6.40
CA THR A 60 7.26 -4.94 -6.55
C THR A 60 8.75 -4.69 -6.77
N MET A 61 9.13 -3.57 -7.42
CA MET A 61 10.53 -3.18 -7.61
C MET A 61 11.25 -2.78 -6.32
N LEU A 62 10.54 -2.40 -5.24
CA LEU A 62 11.17 -2.12 -3.94
C LEU A 62 11.86 -3.35 -3.36
N ALA A 63 11.43 -4.56 -3.75
CA ALA A 63 11.92 -5.83 -3.23
C ALA A 63 12.05 -5.78 -1.69
N ALA A 64 11.01 -5.29 -1.02
CA ALA A 64 11.00 -5.10 0.41
C ALA A 64 10.69 -6.44 1.09
N THR A 65 11.67 -6.97 1.82
CA THR A 65 11.58 -8.23 2.55
C THR A 65 11.42 -7.98 4.05
N ARG A 66 11.17 -9.04 4.81
CA ARG A 66 11.16 -8.98 6.27
C ARG A 66 12.41 -8.28 6.83
N GLY A 67 12.20 -7.39 7.81
CA GLY A 67 13.22 -6.53 8.41
C GLY A 67 13.49 -5.24 7.65
N THR A 68 12.89 -5.05 6.46
CA THR A 68 13.00 -3.78 5.73
C THR A 68 12.22 -2.69 6.46
N ILE A 69 12.87 -1.55 6.71
CA ILE A 69 12.19 -0.34 7.19
C ILE A 69 11.74 0.48 5.98
N LEU A 70 10.46 0.78 5.94
CA LEU A 70 9.83 1.60 4.93
C LEU A 70 9.26 2.87 5.55
N LYS A 71 9.35 3.98 4.82
CA LYS A 71 8.62 5.20 5.15
C LYS A 71 7.39 5.30 4.23
N CYS A 72 6.20 5.18 4.81
CA CYS A 72 4.94 5.41 4.12
C CYS A 72 4.53 6.86 4.30
N THR A 73 4.21 7.56 3.22
CA THR A 73 3.82 8.97 3.21
C THR A 73 2.54 9.12 2.40
N ALA A 74 1.59 9.94 2.87
CA ALA A 74 0.40 10.29 2.10
C ALA A 74 0.12 11.80 2.13
N ARG A 75 -0.46 12.28 1.02
CA ARG A 75 -0.90 13.66 0.82
C ARG A 75 -2.30 13.70 0.24
N GLY A 76 -3.25 14.29 0.98
CA GLY A 76 -4.65 14.41 0.60
C GLY A 76 -5.59 14.33 1.80
N ARG A 77 -6.88 14.39 1.52
CA ARG A 77 -7.96 14.49 2.53
C ARG A 77 -8.06 13.29 3.47
N ASP A 78 -7.55 12.14 3.05
CA ASP A 78 -7.57 10.85 3.77
C ASP A 78 -6.14 10.36 4.08
N ALA A 79 -5.15 11.26 4.07
CA ALA A 79 -3.73 10.91 4.23
C ALA A 79 -3.44 10.11 5.50
N ARG A 80 -4.02 10.52 6.63
CA ARG A 80 -3.82 9.84 7.91
C ARG A 80 -4.36 8.41 7.91
N GLU A 81 -5.59 8.22 7.42
CA GLU A 81 -6.22 6.90 7.33
C GLU A 81 -5.47 5.98 6.37
N ALA A 82 -5.02 6.53 5.23
CA ALA A 82 -4.21 5.80 4.27
C ALA A 82 -2.89 5.30 4.88
N VAL A 83 -2.14 6.16 5.55
CA VAL A 83 -0.87 5.78 6.19
C VAL A 83 -1.09 4.77 7.31
N GLU A 84 -2.09 4.96 8.17
CA GLU A 84 -2.38 4.03 9.27
C GLU A 84 -2.77 2.64 8.74
N THR A 85 -3.60 2.57 7.71
CA THR A 85 -4.07 1.31 7.11
C THR A 85 -2.93 0.58 6.40
N LEU A 86 -2.18 1.28 5.54
CA LEU A 86 -1.09 0.70 4.79
C LEU A 86 0.08 0.30 5.69
N ALA A 87 0.40 1.08 6.73
CA ALA A 87 1.41 0.69 7.69
C ALA A 87 1.06 -0.61 8.41
N LYS A 88 -0.22 -0.85 8.76
CA LYS A 88 -0.63 -2.14 9.35
C LYS A 88 -0.37 -3.31 8.41
N ILE A 89 -0.71 -3.16 7.12
CA ILE A 89 -0.44 -4.19 6.10
C ILE A 89 1.08 -4.47 5.99
N LEU A 90 1.90 -3.42 6.04
CA LEU A 90 3.35 -3.55 6.00
C LEU A 90 3.91 -4.21 7.26
N GLU A 91 3.35 -3.93 8.44
CA GLU A 91 3.82 -4.45 9.73
C GLU A 91 3.38 -5.90 10.00
N GLU A 92 2.10 -6.20 9.78
CA GLU A 92 1.45 -7.44 10.21
C GLU A 92 1.20 -8.41 9.04
N GLY A 93 1.37 -7.94 7.80
CA GLY A 93 0.93 -8.66 6.62
C GLY A 93 -0.56 -8.44 6.36
N ILE A 94 -1.10 -9.20 5.42
CA ILE A 94 -2.49 -9.06 5.03
C ILE A 94 -3.35 -9.93 5.95
N PRO A 95 -4.42 -9.38 6.57
CA PRO A 95 -5.38 -10.21 7.27
C PRO A 95 -5.96 -11.28 6.31
N PRO A 96 -6.20 -12.51 6.78
CA PRO A 96 -6.79 -13.55 5.96
C PRO A 96 -8.13 -13.07 5.40
N ASP A 97 -8.20 -13.06 4.06
CA ASP A 97 -9.30 -12.63 3.21
C ASP A 97 -10.68 -12.93 3.82
N LYS A 98 -11.46 -11.88 4.12
CA LYS A 98 -12.93 -12.01 4.11
C LYS A 98 -13.42 -11.76 2.69
N GLY A 99 -13.21 -12.75 1.83
CA GLY A 99 -13.93 -12.99 0.59
C GLY A 99 -13.88 -11.87 -0.45
N GLN A 100 -12.96 -11.96 -1.41
CA GLN A 100 -13.28 -11.64 -2.80
C GLN A 100 -13.32 -12.91 -3.65
N GLU A 101 -14.48 -13.59 -3.64
CA GLU A 101 -14.87 -14.46 -4.74
C GLU A 101 -15.22 -13.59 -5.96
N LYS A 102 -14.25 -13.32 -6.82
CA LYS A 102 -14.39 -13.15 -8.29
C LYS A 102 -12.99 -13.34 -8.89
N SER A 103 -12.64 -14.47 -9.47
CA SER A 103 -13.12 -14.85 -10.80
C SER A 103 -12.76 -16.31 -11.06
N LYS A 104 -13.76 -17.17 -11.25
CA LYS A 104 -13.55 -18.44 -11.93
C LYS A 104 -13.21 -18.15 -13.40
N GLU A 105 -11.94 -18.32 -13.73
CA GLU A 105 -11.42 -18.98 -14.92
C GLU A 105 -12.15 -18.69 -16.25
N LYS A 106 -11.64 -17.73 -17.03
CA LYS A 106 -11.66 -17.84 -18.48
C LYS A 106 -10.38 -18.60 -18.89
N GLY A 107 -10.48 -19.92 -18.96
CA GLY A 107 -9.45 -20.75 -19.59
C GLY A 107 -9.23 -20.33 -21.06
N PRO A 108 -8.04 -20.60 -21.63
CA PRO A 108 -7.73 -20.15 -22.98
C PRO A 108 -8.45 -21.00 -24.06
N LYS A 109 -8.90 -20.31 -25.13
CA LYS A 109 -9.15 -20.85 -26.51
C LYS A 109 -7.85 -21.48 -27.07
N PRO A 110 -7.80 -22.44 -28.03
CA PRO A 110 -8.42 -22.41 -29.39
C PRO A 110 -8.67 -23.84 -30.01
N PRO A 111 -8.87 -24.07 -31.34
CA PRO A 111 -9.16 -23.19 -32.48
C PRO A 111 -10.65 -22.94 -32.75
#